data_AF-A0A2E9Z150-F1
#
_entry.id   AF-A0A2E9Z150-F1
#
_cell.length_a   1.000
_cell.length_b   1.000
_cell.length_c   1.000
_cell.angle_alpha   90.00
_cell.angle_beta   90.00
_cell.angle_gamma   90.00
#
_symmetry.space_group_name_H-M   'P 1'
#
loop_
_entity.id
_entity.type
_entity.pdbx_description
1 polymer ?
#
loop_
_entity_poly.entity_id
_entity_poly.type
_entity_poly.pdbx_seq_one_letter_code
_entity_poly.pdbx_strand_id
1 'polypeptide(L)'
;MVSDFQLPRPVSGYQPPDRAAETGKEFEKVFLTQFVDEMIKTAGPAVFGGEDQADMWRSFMSEAVASQLVDQGGLGFSGSVSQMLGAYGQAQKDTIVSEE
;
A
#
# COMPACT_ATOMS: atom_id res chain seq x y z
N MET A 1 -4.96 3.66 56.15
CA MET A 1 -4.10 3.11 55.08
C MET A 1 -5.02 2.58 53.99
N VAL A 2 -5.30 3.38 52.97
CA VAL A 2 -5.92 2.90 51.73
C VAL A 2 -4.85 3.04 50.67
N SER A 3 -4.36 1.91 50.19
CA SER A 3 -3.31 1.87 49.18
C SER A 3 -3.93 2.25 47.83
N ASP A 4 -3.43 3.33 47.24
CA ASP A 4 -3.71 3.74 45.87
C ASP A 4 -3.38 2.58 44.91
N PHE A 5 -4.41 2.00 44.30
CA PHE A 5 -4.25 1.08 43.18
C PHE A 5 -4.05 1.91 41.91
N GLN A 6 -2.80 2.31 41.68
CA GLN A 6 -2.41 2.95 40.42
C GLN A 6 -2.55 1.92 39.28
N LEU A 7 -3.54 2.13 38.40
CA LEU A 7 -3.67 1.34 37.18
C LEU A 7 -2.36 1.37 36.38
N PRO A 8 -1.85 0.22 35.88
CA PRO A 8 -0.65 0.21 35.05
C PRO A 8 -0.91 1.07 33.82
N ARG A 9 -0.05 2.07 33.60
CA ARG A 9 -0.11 2.88 32.37
C ARG A 9 0.11 1.95 31.19
N PRO A 10 -0.65 2.09 30.09
CA PRO A 10 -0.40 1.31 28.88
C PRO A 10 1.06 1.53 28.46
N VAL A 11 1.80 0.43 28.31
CA VAL A 11 3.16 0.47 27.77
C VAL A 11 3.07 1.00 26.33
N SER A 12 3.48 2.26 26.15
CA SER A 12 3.69 2.82 24.82
C SER A 12 4.83 2.03 24.18
N GLY A 13 4.54 1.29 23.11
CA GLY A 13 5.61 0.53 22.44
C GLY A 13 5.19 -0.48 21.39
N TYR A 14 3.92 -0.87 21.28
CA TYR A 14 3.47 -1.71 20.17
C TYR A 14 2.25 -1.08 19.50
N GLN A 15 2.51 -0.23 18.51
CA GLN A 15 1.52 0.05 17.48
C GLN A 15 1.54 -1.16 16.53
N PRO A 16 0.43 -1.92 16.40
CA PRO A 16 0.34 -2.90 15.33
C PRO A 16 0.61 -2.20 13.99
N PRO A 17 1.22 -2.90 13.01
CA PRO A 17 1.51 -2.31 11.71
C PRO A 17 0.28 -1.60 11.19
N ASP A 18 0.46 -0.37 10.72
CA ASP A 18 -0.62 0.42 10.15
C ASP A 18 -1.03 -0.26 8.84
N ARG A 19 -2.01 -1.16 8.94
CA ARG A 19 -2.53 -1.90 7.78
C ARG A 19 -3.02 -0.95 6.70
N ALA A 20 -3.51 0.25 7.06
CA ALA A 20 -3.94 1.21 6.06
C ALA A 20 -2.74 1.78 5.30
N ALA A 21 -1.62 2.05 5.98
CA ALA A 21 -0.36 2.44 5.35
C ALA A 21 0.19 1.34 4.42
N GLU A 22 0.21 0.09 4.87
CA GLU A 22 0.65 -1.06 4.06
C GLU A 22 -0.26 -1.26 2.84
N THR A 23 -1.57 -1.25 3.03
CA THR A 23 -2.55 -1.38 1.93
C THR A 23 -2.43 -0.22 0.93
N GLY A 24 -2.16 0.99 1.40
CA GLY A 24 -1.93 2.14 0.54
C GLY A 24 -0.69 1.97 -0.35
N LYS A 25 0.40 1.42 0.20
CA LYS A 25 1.61 1.10 -0.57
C LYS A 25 1.37 -0.02 -1.60
N GLU A 26 0.68 -1.08 -1.21
CA GLU A 26 0.35 -2.18 -2.13
C GLU A 26 -0.57 -1.72 -3.26
N PHE A 27 -1.54 -0.86 -2.96
CA PHE A 27 -2.35 -0.20 -3.98
C PHE A 27 -1.47 0.58 -4.97
N GLU A 28 -0.53 1.38 -4.44
CA GLU A 28 0.39 2.17 -5.26
C GLU A 28 1.29 1.30 -6.14
N LYS A 29 1.76 0.16 -5.62
CA LYS A 29 2.50 -0.84 -6.38
C LYS A 29 1.69 -1.40 -7.56
N VAL A 30 0.43 -1.80 -7.32
CA VAL A 30 -0.44 -2.36 -8.37
C VAL A 30 -0.72 -1.33 -9.47
N PHE A 31 -0.99 -0.08 -9.08
CA PHE A 31 -1.18 1.01 -10.03
C PHE A 31 0.08 1.24 -10.87
N LEU A 32 1.25 1.37 -10.22
CA LEU A 32 2.51 1.62 -10.91
C LEU A 32 2.88 0.46 -11.83
N THR A 33 2.54 -0.77 -11.44
CA THR A 33 2.75 -1.95 -12.28
C THR A 33 1.99 -1.79 -13.60
N GLN A 34 0.70 -1.45 -13.55
CA GLN A 34 -0.11 -1.21 -14.76
C GLN A 34 0.40 -0.01 -15.58
N PHE A 35 0.83 1.05 -14.91
CA PHE A 35 1.37 2.22 -15.59
C PHE A 35 2.67 1.90 -16.36
N VAL A 36 3.61 1.22 -15.70
CA VAL A 36 4.86 0.77 -16.33
C VAL A 36 4.57 -0.22 -17.45
N ASP A 37 3.58 -1.08 -17.27
CA ASP A 37 3.11 -2.04 -18.26
C ASP A 37 2.73 -1.36 -19.59
N GLU A 38 1.93 -0.29 -19.49
CA GLU A 38 1.52 0.52 -20.64
C GLU A 38 2.67 1.33 -21.26
N MET A 39 3.60 1.82 -20.44
CA MET A 39 4.82 2.47 -20.94
C MET A 39 5.66 1.50 -21.78
N ILE A 40 5.83 0.26 -21.31
CA ILE A 40 6.59 -0.77 -22.03
C ILE A 40 5.90 -1.13 -23.35
N LYS A 41 4.57 -1.31 -23.34
CA LYS A 41 3.79 -1.53 -24.58
C LYS A 41 3.98 -0.40 -25.59
N THR A 42 3.98 0.85 -25.10
CA THR A 42 4.12 2.04 -25.94
C THR A 42 5.53 2.19 -26.52
N ALA A 43 6.58 1.84 -25.76
CA ALA A 43 7.97 1.88 -26.22
C ALA A 43 8.26 0.89 -27.36
N GLY A 44 7.44 -0.16 -27.47
CA GLY A 44 7.46 -1.12 -28.57
C GLY A 44 8.45 -2.29 -28.37
N PRO A 45 8.16 -3.46 -28.98
CA PRO A 45 8.89 -4.71 -28.77
C PRO A 45 10.35 -4.65 -29.28
N ALA A 46 10.68 -3.71 -30.17
CA ALA A 46 12.03 -3.49 -30.67
C ALA A 46 13.03 -3.11 -29.56
N VAL A 47 12.56 -2.46 -28.49
CA VAL A 47 13.39 -2.10 -27.32
C VAL A 47 13.70 -3.33 -26.45
N PHE A 48 12.94 -4.41 -26.60
CA PHE A 48 12.97 -5.59 -25.73
C PHE A 48 13.36 -6.89 -26.46
N GLY A 49 13.91 -6.80 -27.67
CA GLY A 49 14.47 -7.96 -28.38
C GLY A 49 13.47 -8.79 -29.20
N GLY A 50 12.27 -8.26 -29.48
CA GLY A 50 11.23 -8.90 -30.30
C GLY A 50 9.95 -9.23 -29.53
N GLU A 51 8.84 -9.46 -30.25
CA GLU A 51 7.50 -9.61 -29.67
C GLU A 51 7.38 -10.79 -28.69
N ASP A 52 7.84 -11.98 -29.08
CA ASP A 52 7.68 -13.22 -28.29
C ASP A 52 8.44 -13.20 -26.95
N GLN A 53 9.57 -12.49 -26.89
CA GLN A 53 10.42 -12.43 -25.69
C GLN A 53 9.97 -11.32 -24.74
N ALA A 54 9.47 -10.21 -25.28
CA ALA A 54 9.05 -9.07 -24.49
C ALA A 54 7.88 -9.45 -23.58
N ASP A 55 6.85 -10.13 -24.09
CA ASP A 55 5.62 -10.36 -23.33
C ASP A 55 5.78 -11.29 -22.11
N MET A 56 6.67 -12.29 -22.18
CA MET A 56 6.91 -13.21 -21.07
C MET A 56 7.58 -12.52 -19.87
N TRP A 57 8.51 -11.60 -20.13
CA TRP A 57 9.26 -10.91 -19.08
C TRP A 57 8.68 -9.55 -18.70
N ARG A 58 7.80 -8.99 -19.54
CA ARG A 58 7.20 -7.67 -19.36
C ARG A 58 6.50 -7.53 -18.03
N SER A 59 5.57 -8.42 -17.69
CA SER A 59 4.84 -8.35 -16.41
C SER A 59 5.79 -8.38 -15.20
N PHE A 60 6.84 -9.19 -15.27
CA PHE A 60 7.85 -9.27 -14.21
C PHE A 60 8.67 -7.97 -14.10
N MET A 61 9.09 -7.40 -15.21
CA MET A 61 9.79 -6.11 -15.21
C MET A 61 8.88 -4.97 -14.74
N SER A 62 7.62 -4.95 -15.18
CA SER A 62 6.62 -3.97 -14.76
C SER A 62 6.47 -3.99 -13.24
N GLU A 63 6.36 -5.17 -12.64
CA GLU A 63 6.26 -5.31 -11.19
C GLU A 63 7.55 -4.90 -10.48
N ALA A 64 8.72 -5.33 -10.99
CA ALA A 64 10.01 -5.00 -10.38
C ALA A 64 10.28 -3.49 -10.40
N VAL A 65 10.02 -2.82 -11.53
CA VAL A 65 10.14 -1.37 -11.66
C VAL A 65 9.14 -0.66 -10.77
N ALA A 66 7.88 -1.11 -10.74
CA ALA A 66 6.87 -0.55 -9.85
C ALA A 66 7.25 -0.66 -8.38
N SER A 67 7.73 -1.83 -7.93
CA SER A 67 8.22 -2.04 -6.56
C SER A 67 9.34 -1.07 -6.22
N GLN A 68 10.32 -0.95 -7.11
CA GLN A 68 11.46 -0.05 -6.94
C GLN A 68 11.05 1.44 -6.91
N LEU A 69 9.98 1.82 -7.63
CA LEU A 69 9.41 3.17 -7.57
C LEU A 69 8.69 3.42 -6.24
N VAL A 70 7.90 2.47 -5.75
CA VAL A 70 7.23 2.56 -4.44
C VAL A 70 8.26 2.70 -3.33
N ASP A 71 9.31 1.88 -3.35
CA ASP A 71 10.38 1.88 -2.34
C ASP A 71 11.17 3.19 -2.30
N GLN A 72 11.26 3.89 -3.43
CA GLN A 72 11.88 5.22 -3.54
C GLN A 72 10.96 6.38 -3.15
N GLY A 73 9.72 6.10 -2.74
CA GLY A 73 8.76 7.11 -2.30
C GLY A 73 7.49 7.21 -3.15
N GLY A 74 7.37 6.41 -4.22
CA GLY A 74 6.18 6.36 -5.07
C GLY A 74 5.89 7.67 -5.80
N LEU A 75 4.62 7.89 -6.15
CA LEU A 75 4.13 9.20 -6.62
C LEU A 75 3.28 9.91 -5.57
N GLY A 76 3.17 9.34 -4.36
CA GLY A 76 2.59 9.98 -3.19
C GLY A 76 1.09 9.73 -2.98
N PHE A 77 0.51 8.76 -3.68
CA PHE A 77 -0.93 8.46 -3.58
C PHE A 77 -1.25 7.38 -2.53
N SER A 78 -0.26 6.61 -2.08
CA SER A 78 -0.43 5.68 -0.96
C SER A 78 -1.02 6.36 0.28
N GLY A 79 -0.55 7.56 0.63
CA GLY A 79 -1.05 8.31 1.79
C GLY A 79 -2.55 8.66 1.69
N SER A 80 -3.01 9.11 0.52
CA SER A 80 -4.43 9.41 0.31
C SER A 80 -5.31 8.16 0.41
N VAL A 81 -4.83 7.02 -0.11
CA VAL A 81 -5.53 5.73 -0.02
C VAL A 81 -5.56 5.25 1.42
N SER A 82 -4.45 5.32 2.16
CA SER A 82 -4.39 4.97 3.58
C SER A 82 -5.35 5.81 4.42
N GLN A 83 -5.41 7.13 4.17
CA GLN A 83 -6.35 8.01 4.87
C GLN A 83 -7.80 7.64 4.58
N MET A 84 -8.14 7.35 3.32
CA MET A 84 -9.46 6.91 2.92
C MET A 84 -9.85 5.60 3.62
N LEU A 85 -8.99 4.58 3.56
CA LEU A 85 -9.20 3.28 4.22
C LEU A 85 -9.35 3.42 5.73
N GLY A 86 -8.55 4.30 6.34
CA GLY A 86 -8.67 4.64 7.75
C GLY A 86 -10.04 5.23 8.09
N ALA A 87 -10.54 6.18 7.29
CA ALA A 87 -11.85 6.79 7.48
C ALA A 87 -12.99 5.77 7.35
N TYR A 88 -12.94 4.86 6.36
CA TYR A 88 -13.91 3.77 6.23
C TYR A 88 -13.89 2.81 7.43
N GLY A 89 -12.68 2.48 7.92
CA GLY A 89 -12.53 1.60 9.08
C GLY A 89 -13.08 2.21 10.38
N GLN A 90 -13.00 3.52 10.56
CA GLN A 90 -13.58 4.20 11.72
C GLN A 90 -15.11 4.28 11.62
N ALA A 91 -15.65 4.63 10.45
CA ALA A 91 -17.11 4.70 10.26
C ALA A 91 -17.82 3.36 10.55
N GLN A 92 -17.18 2.22 10.22
CA GLN A 92 -17.71 0.90 10.59
C GLN A 92 -17.70 0.65 12.11
N LYS A 93 -16.63 1.04 12.81
CA LYS A 93 -16.54 0.87 14.26
C LYS A 93 -17.61 1.68 14.98
N ASP A 94 -17.82 2.94 14.58
CA ASP A 94 -18.81 3.83 15.19
C ASP A 94 -20.25 3.31 15.00
N THR A 95 -20.53 2.65 13.87
CA THR A 95 -21.82 1.98 13.62
C THR A 95 -22.02 0.81 14.59
N ILE A 96 -21.02 -0.04 14.77
CA ILE A 96 -21.11 -1.23 15.65
C ILE A 96 -21.23 -0.83 17.12
N VAL A 97 -20.53 0.22 17.56
CA VAL A 97 -20.54 0.68 18.96
C VAL A 97 -21.84 1.42 19.32
N SER A 98 -22.56 1.97 18.34
CA SER A 98 -23.84 2.67 18.58
C SER A 98 -25.03 1.71 18.77
N GLU A 99 -24.84 0.41 18.58
CA GLU A 99 -25.86 -0.65 18.76
C GLU A 99 -25.75 -1.41 20.10
N GLU A 100 -24.81 -1.06 21.00
CA GLU A 100 -24.72 -1.54 22.39
C GLU A 100 -25.17 -0.49 23.42
#